data_AF-A0A1M3LGZ1-F1
#
_entry.id   AF-A0A1M3LGZ1-F1
#
_cell.length_a   1.000
_cell.length_b   1.000
_cell.length_c   1.000
_cell.angle_alpha   90.00
_cell.angle_beta   90.00
_cell.angle_gamma   90.00
#
_symmetry.space_group_name_H-M   'P 1'
#
loop_
_entity.id
_entity.type
_entity.pdbx_description
1 polymer ?
#
loop_
_entity_poly.entity_id
_entity_poly.type
_entity_poly.pdbx_seq_one_letter_code
_entity_poly.pdbx_strand_id
1 'polypeptide(L)'
;MSSASRYDELARSALAEVASPAHVGDWIEDRVREDAAGVVDVVYSSAQAGYRGWSWVVSIAEQDDEAPSVLELGLIPGDDALLAPEWIPWSVRLAEWKAQQEAAAAEAAESVDEAQTDDPDGEDDALDEDDEPDEEDDDLDEEDDDLDDLDEDDLDDDGPRLTHGGDIDGVDIDDLDEA
;
A
#
# COMPACT_ATOMS: atom_id res chain seq x y z
N MET A 1 29.52 -6.92 28.04
CA MET A 1 29.24 -5.60 28.63
C MET A 1 28.50 -4.84 27.54
N SER A 2 27.17 -4.82 27.59
CA SER A 2 26.38 -4.02 26.66
C SER A 2 26.65 -2.56 27.02
N SER A 3 27.45 -1.87 26.22
CA SER A 3 27.65 -0.44 26.38
C SER A 3 26.62 0.22 25.49
N ALA A 4 25.63 0.89 26.07
CA ALA A 4 24.69 1.68 25.27
C ALA A 4 25.43 2.82 24.56
N SER A 5 24.89 3.25 23.41
CA SER A 5 25.34 4.46 22.71
C SER A 5 25.32 5.66 23.65
N ARG A 6 26.26 6.60 23.46
CA ARG A 6 26.18 7.93 24.10
C ARG A 6 24.93 8.71 23.70
N TYR A 7 24.28 8.30 22.61
CA TYR A 7 23.09 8.92 22.04
C TYR A 7 21.79 8.17 22.38
N ASP A 8 21.84 7.15 23.24
CA ASP A 8 20.72 6.21 23.40
C ASP A 8 19.41 6.88 23.80
N GLU A 9 19.46 7.85 24.71
CA GLU A 9 18.27 8.60 25.14
C GLU A 9 17.64 9.40 23.98
N LEU A 10 18.47 10.10 23.20
CA LEU A 10 18.02 10.88 22.05
C LEU A 10 17.45 9.98 20.96
N ALA A 11 18.17 8.91 20.61
CA ALA A 11 17.76 7.98 19.56
C ALA A 11 16.47 7.23 19.92
N ARG A 12 16.35 6.74 21.17
CA ARG A 12 15.13 6.07 21.63
C ARG A 12 13.95 7.02 21.76
N SER A 13 14.18 8.28 22.15
CA SER A 13 13.13 9.30 22.16
C SER A 13 12.57 9.53 20.76
N ALA A 14 13.45 9.72 19.76
CA ALA A 14 13.01 9.92 18.38
C ALA A 14 12.31 8.69 17.79
N LEU A 15 12.81 7.48 18.06
CA LEU A 15 12.15 6.24 17.62
C LEU A 15 10.77 6.05 18.25
N ALA A 16 10.56 6.53 19.49
CA ALA A 16 9.28 6.43 20.17
C ALA A 16 8.18 7.30 19.52
N GLU A 17 8.55 8.26 18.67
CA GLU A 17 7.59 9.08 17.91
C GLU A 17 6.96 8.31 16.76
N VAL A 18 7.65 7.29 16.22
CA VAL A 18 7.21 6.54 15.03
C VAL A 18 6.90 5.06 15.31
N ALA A 19 7.42 4.50 16.40
CA ALA A 19 7.30 3.10 16.72
C ALA A 19 7.10 2.86 18.22
N SER A 20 6.42 1.77 18.55
CA SER A 20 6.35 1.31 19.94
C SER A 20 7.76 1.02 20.46
N PRO A 21 8.12 1.44 21.69
CA PRO A 21 9.42 1.09 22.29
C PRO A 21 9.68 -0.42 22.32
N ALA A 22 8.64 -1.24 22.35
CA ALA A 22 8.75 -2.70 22.31
C ALA A 22 9.20 -3.24 20.94
N HIS A 23 9.13 -2.44 19.87
CA HIS A 23 9.61 -2.77 18.53
C HIS A 23 11.09 -2.42 18.32
N VAL A 24 11.69 -1.66 19.24
CA VAL A 24 13.10 -1.29 19.21
C VAL A 24 13.88 -2.23 20.13
N GLY A 25 14.75 -3.04 19.54
CA GLY A 25 15.54 -4.03 20.25
C GLY A 25 16.80 -3.48 20.91
N ASP A 26 17.79 -4.36 21.00
CA ASP A 26 19.10 -4.05 21.57
C ASP A 26 19.91 -3.14 20.64
N TRP A 27 20.72 -2.27 21.23
CA TRP A 27 21.74 -1.50 20.52
C TRP A 27 22.77 -2.44 19.90
N ILE A 28 23.13 -2.18 18.65
CA ILE A 28 24.10 -2.96 17.87
C ILE A 28 25.42 -2.21 17.81
N GLU A 29 25.41 -0.98 17.27
CA GLU A 29 26.62 -0.18 17.08
C GLU A 29 26.31 1.31 16.87
N ASP A 30 27.36 2.13 17.00
CA ASP A 30 27.40 3.51 16.53
C ASP A 30 28.31 3.56 15.31
N ARG A 31 27.76 3.88 14.13
CA ARG A 31 28.49 3.90 12.86
C ARG A 31 28.70 5.35 12.40
N VAL A 32 29.95 5.79 12.35
CA VAL A 32 30.31 7.10 11.79
C VAL A 32 30.13 7.06 10.28
N ARG A 33 29.44 8.04 9.70
CA ARG A 33 29.23 8.13 8.26
C ARG A 33 30.49 8.69 7.58
N GLU A 34 31.04 7.96 6.60
CA GLU A 34 32.26 8.38 5.90
C GLU A 34 32.01 9.55 4.92
N ASP A 35 30.82 9.63 4.35
CA ASP A 35 30.38 10.66 3.40
C ASP A 35 29.77 11.91 4.07
N ALA A 36 29.55 11.90 5.40
CA ALA A 36 29.07 13.05 6.15
C ALA A 36 29.81 13.20 7.49
N ALA A 37 30.80 14.10 7.52
CA ALA A 37 31.53 14.41 8.74
C ALA A 37 30.59 14.94 9.83
N GLY A 38 30.75 14.44 11.06
CA GLY A 38 29.89 14.80 12.19
C GLY A 38 28.54 14.07 12.22
N VAL A 39 28.32 13.07 11.37
CA VAL A 39 27.10 12.25 11.43
C VAL A 39 27.40 10.85 11.96
N VAL A 40 26.62 10.41 12.93
CA VAL A 40 26.69 9.07 13.53
C VAL A 40 25.33 8.38 13.39
N ASP A 41 25.32 7.21 12.79
CA ASP A 41 24.17 6.31 12.75
C ASP A 41 24.17 5.45 14.01
N VAL A 42 23.16 5.60 14.86
CA VAL A 42 22.92 4.73 16.01
C VAL A 42 22.02 3.59 15.57
N VAL A 43 22.51 2.36 15.66
CA VAL A 43 21.85 1.19 15.09
C VAL A 43 21.29 0.29 16.20
N TYR A 44 20.03 -0.09 16.08
CA TYR A 44 19.35 -1.03 16.96
C TYR A 44 18.75 -2.19 16.17
N SER A 45 18.70 -3.37 16.76
CA SER A 45 17.92 -4.48 16.19
C SER A 45 16.43 -4.16 16.18
N SER A 46 15.68 -4.68 15.20
CA SER A 46 14.22 -4.65 15.24
C SER A 46 13.66 -5.80 16.06
N ALA A 47 12.75 -5.49 16.98
CA ALA A 47 11.91 -6.45 17.70
C ALA A 47 10.48 -6.53 17.14
N GLN A 48 10.21 -5.83 16.03
CA GLN A 48 8.89 -5.82 15.40
C GLN A 48 8.62 -7.14 14.65
N ALA A 49 7.43 -7.71 14.86
CA ALA A 49 7.02 -8.92 14.15
C ALA A 49 7.01 -8.69 12.63
N GLY A 50 7.57 -9.63 11.86
CA GLY A 50 7.73 -9.52 10.41
C GLY A 50 9.03 -8.83 9.96
N TYR A 51 9.71 -8.10 10.84
CA TYR A 51 10.95 -7.35 10.54
C TYR A 51 12.20 -8.01 11.13
N ARG A 52 12.21 -9.35 11.19
CA ARG A 52 13.40 -10.10 11.60
C ARG A 52 14.56 -9.77 10.66
N GLY A 53 15.72 -9.48 11.25
CA GLY A 53 16.94 -9.15 10.48
C GLY A 53 16.99 -7.69 10.00
N TRP A 54 15.97 -6.88 10.32
CA TRP A 54 15.99 -5.44 10.08
C TRP A 54 16.57 -4.69 11.29
N SER A 55 17.07 -3.50 11.03
CA SER A 55 17.66 -2.62 12.04
C SER A 55 17.03 -1.23 11.98
N TRP A 56 16.71 -0.68 13.15
CA TRP A 56 16.42 0.74 13.28
C TRP A 56 17.74 1.51 13.20
N VAL A 57 17.80 2.51 12.33
CA VAL A 57 18.93 3.41 12.17
C VAL A 57 18.45 4.81 12.50
N VAL A 58 19.15 5.49 13.42
CA VAL A 58 18.91 6.89 13.75
C VAL A 58 20.17 7.67 13.45
N SER A 59 20.13 8.55 12.45
CA SER A 59 21.28 9.38 12.08
C SER A 59 21.27 10.67 12.89
N ILE A 60 22.37 10.91 13.59
CA ILE A 60 22.52 12.02 14.52
C ILE A 60 23.64 12.93 14.05
N ALA A 61 23.37 14.23 13.97
CA ALA A 61 24.38 15.25 13.78
C ALA A 61 25.03 15.61 15.11
N GLU A 62 26.35 15.48 15.17
CA GLU A 62 27.23 15.93 16.25
C GLU A 62 27.98 17.19 15.80
N GLN A 63 27.86 18.26 16.60
CA GLN A 63 28.56 19.52 16.40
C GLN A 63 29.32 19.88 17.68
N ASP A 64 30.49 20.51 17.58
CA ASP A 64 31.37 20.76 18.73
C ASP A 64 30.76 21.64 19.83
N ASP A 65 29.94 22.63 19.45
CA ASP A 65 29.40 23.67 20.35
C ASP A 65 27.87 23.63 20.46
N GLU A 66 27.21 22.58 19.98
CA GLU A 66 25.74 22.45 19.99
C GLU A 66 25.31 21.05 20.44
N ALA A 67 24.09 20.96 21.00
CA ALA A 67 23.52 19.68 21.37
C ALA A 67 23.28 18.81 20.11
N PRO A 68 23.55 17.50 20.17
CA PRO A 68 23.28 16.60 19.04
C PRO A 68 21.81 16.63 18.64
N SER A 69 21.54 16.51 17.35
CA SER A 69 20.18 16.49 16.79
C SER A 69 19.97 15.30 15.86
N VAL A 70 18.72 14.81 15.79
CA VAL A 70 18.35 13.73 14.87
C VAL A 70 18.10 14.32 13.48
N LEU A 71 18.74 13.75 12.46
CA LEU A 71 18.57 14.14 11.06
C LEU A 71 17.47 13.32 10.39
N GLU A 72 17.56 12.00 10.55
CA GLU A 72 16.67 11.03 9.95
C GLU A 72 16.64 9.76 10.80
N LEU A 73 15.59 8.98 10.63
CA LEU A 73 15.50 7.63 11.16
C LEU A 73 14.83 6.73 10.13
N GLY A 74 15.16 5.45 10.15
CA GLY A 74 14.63 4.49 9.22
C GLY A 74 14.75 3.06 9.71
N LEU A 75 13.92 2.18 9.16
CA LEU A 75 14.00 0.74 9.37
C LEU A 75 14.63 0.13 8.13
N ILE A 76 15.87 -0.33 8.26
CA ILE A 76 16.72 -0.76 7.13
C ILE A 76 16.89 -2.28 7.19
N PRO A 77 16.72 -3.00 6.06
CA PRO A 77 16.95 -4.45 6.03
C PRO A 77 18.45 -4.75 6.16
N GLY A 78 18.81 -5.67 7.06
CA GLY A 78 20.13 -6.28 7.12
C GLY A 78 20.22 -7.54 6.27
N ASP A 79 21.36 -8.23 6.32
CA ASP A 79 21.64 -9.43 5.51
C ASP A 79 20.66 -10.59 5.78
N ASP A 80 20.16 -10.69 7.00
CA ASP A 80 19.21 -11.72 7.44
C ASP A 80 17.73 -11.26 7.32
N ALA A 81 17.47 -10.13 6.67
CA ALA A 81 16.14 -9.57 6.54
C ALA A 81 15.26 -10.41 5.59
N LEU A 82 14.02 -10.68 6.00
CA LEU A 82 13.02 -11.19 5.08
C LEU A 82 12.57 -10.04 4.17
N LEU A 83 12.98 -10.09 2.90
CA LEU A 83 12.60 -9.12 1.89
C LEU A 83 11.29 -9.51 1.19
N ALA A 84 10.59 -8.50 0.70
CA ALA A 84 9.44 -8.70 -0.17
C ALA A 84 9.87 -9.38 -1.48
N PRO A 85 8.97 -10.12 -2.13
CA PRO A 85 9.22 -10.60 -3.49
C PRO A 85 9.35 -9.43 -4.47
N GLU A 86 9.89 -9.72 -5.65
CA GLU A 86 9.94 -8.76 -6.75
C GLU A 86 8.56 -8.16 -7.05
N TRP A 87 8.54 -6.85 -7.29
CA TRP A 87 7.31 -6.16 -7.63
C TRP A 87 6.84 -6.57 -9.03
N ILE A 88 5.53 -6.79 -9.17
CA ILE A 88 4.90 -7.15 -10.44
C ILE A 88 3.93 -6.02 -10.79
N PRO A 89 3.97 -5.46 -12.01
CA PRO A 89 3.06 -4.41 -12.43
C PRO A 89 1.60 -4.75 -12.22
N TRP A 90 0.81 -3.73 -11.88
CA TRP A 90 -0.62 -3.91 -11.71
C TRP A 90 -1.25 -4.49 -12.98
N SER A 91 -0.99 -3.96 -14.18
CA SER A 91 -1.55 -4.51 -15.42
C SER A 91 -1.35 -6.04 -15.59
N VAL A 92 -0.19 -6.56 -15.19
CA VAL A 92 0.12 -8.00 -15.23
C VAL A 92 -0.72 -8.77 -14.21
N ARG A 93 -0.78 -8.32 -12.95
CA ARG A 93 -1.64 -8.95 -11.92
C ARG A 93 -3.12 -8.91 -12.34
N LEU A 94 -3.56 -7.84 -13.01
CA LEU A 94 -4.95 -7.72 -13.49
C LEU A 94 -5.25 -8.75 -14.57
N ALA A 95 -4.34 -8.87 -15.53
CA ALA A 95 -4.49 -9.81 -16.63
C ALA A 95 -4.57 -11.24 -16.11
N GLU A 96 -3.69 -11.61 -15.18
CA GLU A 96 -3.73 -12.93 -14.52
C GLU A 96 -5.04 -13.16 -13.77
N TRP A 97 -5.51 -12.16 -13.01
CA TRP A 97 -6.79 -12.24 -12.31
C TRP A 97 -7.98 -12.41 -13.26
N LYS A 98 -8.02 -11.64 -14.36
CA LYS A 98 -9.08 -11.76 -15.39
C LYS A 98 -9.06 -13.14 -16.05
N ALA A 99 -7.88 -13.63 -16.42
CA ALA A 99 -7.74 -14.96 -17.01
C ALA A 99 -8.21 -16.07 -16.06
N GLN A 100 -7.97 -15.94 -14.75
CA GLN A 100 -8.49 -16.87 -13.75
C GLN A 100 -10.02 -16.84 -13.66
N GLN A 101 -10.64 -15.66 -13.76
CA GLN A 101 -12.10 -15.54 -13.76
C GLN A 101 -12.74 -16.14 -15.01
N GLU A 102 -12.15 -15.90 -16.18
CA GLU A 102 -12.61 -16.49 -17.45
C GLU A 102 -12.50 -18.02 -17.42
N ALA A 103 -11.39 -18.56 -16.90
CA ALA A 103 -11.22 -20.00 -16.73
C ALA A 103 -12.25 -20.60 -15.75
N ALA A 104 -12.49 -19.94 -14.60
CA ALA A 104 -13.48 -20.40 -13.64
C ALA A 104 -14.92 -20.37 -14.22
N ALA A 105 -15.24 -19.36 -15.03
CA ALA A 105 -16.53 -19.29 -15.73
C ALA A 105 -16.68 -20.39 -16.78
N ALA A 106 -15.61 -20.69 -17.53
CA ALA A 106 -15.61 -21.78 -18.52
C ALA A 106 -15.81 -23.15 -17.85
N GLU A 107 -15.10 -23.42 -16.76
CA GLU A 107 -15.25 -24.67 -15.98
C GLU A 107 -16.67 -24.78 -15.38
N ALA A 108 -17.23 -23.68 -14.88
CA ALA A 108 -18.60 -23.66 -14.38
C ALA A 108 -19.60 -23.98 -15.50
N ALA A 109 -19.43 -23.42 -16.69
CA ALA A 109 -20.29 -23.71 -17.84
C ALA A 109 -20.19 -25.18 -18.28
N GLU A 110 -18.98 -25.77 -18.28
CA GLU A 110 -18.77 -27.18 -18.61
C GLU A 110 -19.46 -28.11 -17.57
N SER A 111 -19.41 -27.77 -16.29
CA SER A 111 -20.13 -28.52 -15.24
C SER A 111 -21.65 -28.45 -15.33
N VAL A 112 -22.18 -27.38 -15.91
CA VAL A 112 -23.63 -27.18 -16.15
C VAL A 112 -24.11 -28.00 -17.36
N ASP A 113 -23.26 -28.20 -18.37
CA ASP A 113 -23.54 -29.08 -19.52
C ASP A 113 -23.61 -30.56 -19.11
N GLU A 114 -22.69 -31.03 -18.25
CA GLU A 114 -22.74 -32.42 -17.74
C GLU A 114 -24.00 -32.71 -16.90
N ALA A 115 -24.54 -31.71 -16.18
CA ALA A 115 -25.76 -31.85 -15.38
C ALA A 115 -27.06 -31.92 -16.23
N GLN A 116 -27.02 -31.57 -17.51
CA GLN A 116 -28.16 -31.59 -18.44
C GLN A 116 -28.23 -32.87 -19.30
N THR A 117 -27.31 -33.83 -19.12
CA THR A 117 -27.25 -35.04 -19.96
C THR A 117 -28.01 -36.27 -19.44
N ASP A 118 -28.74 -36.17 -18.31
CA ASP A 118 -29.56 -37.26 -17.76
C ASP A 118 -31.07 -36.98 -17.93
N ASP A 119 -31.53 -36.87 -19.18
CA ASP A 119 -32.93 -37.18 -19.51
C ASP A 119 -33.04 -37.87 -20.88
N PRO A 120 -33.13 -39.21 -20.91
CA PRO A 120 -33.45 -39.95 -22.12
C PRO A 120 -34.94 -40.36 -22.12
N ASP A 121 -35.90 -39.43 -22.04
CA ASP A 121 -37.28 -39.59 -22.57
C ASP A 121 -38.15 -38.36 -22.19
N GLY A 122 -38.44 -37.48 -23.16
CA GLY A 122 -39.37 -36.37 -22.92
C GLY A 122 -39.74 -35.62 -24.20
N GLU A 123 -40.79 -36.10 -24.85
CA GLU A 123 -41.32 -35.64 -26.12
C GLU A 123 -41.76 -34.15 -26.10
N ASP A 124 -41.51 -33.47 -27.23
CA ASP A 124 -42.18 -32.26 -27.74
C ASP A 124 -43.52 -31.91 -27.08
N ASP A 125 -43.58 -30.80 -26.33
CA ASP A 125 -44.83 -30.06 -26.13
C ASP A 125 -44.60 -28.53 -26.05
N ALA A 126 -45.22 -27.88 -27.04
CA ALA A 126 -45.70 -26.51 -27.17
C ALA A 126 -45.11 -25.35 -26.33
N LEU A 127 -44.77 -24.30 -27.07
CA LEU A 127 -44.67 -22.90 -26.66
C LEU A 127 -45.79 -22.49 -25.69
N ASP A 128 -45.42 -22.04 -24.49
CA ASP A 128 -46.29 -21.25 -23.61
C ASP A 128 -45.82 -19.78 -23.68
N GLU A 129 -46.56 -19.00 -24.45
CA GLU A 129 -46.50 -17.53 -24.47
C GLU A 129 -47.28 -17.03 -23.23
N ASP A 130 -46.62 -16.79 -22.10
CA ASP A 130 -47.00 -15.81 -21.07
C ASP A 130 -46.12 -15.96 -19.83
N ASP A 131 -45.04 -15.19 -19.74
CA ASP A 131 -44.52 -14.73 -18.44
C ASP A 131 -43.72 -13.44 -18.70
N GLU A 132 -44.45 -12.32 -18.79
CA GLU A 132 -43.82 -11.00 -18.74
C GLU A 132 -43.32 -10.78 -17.30
N PRO A 133 -42.02 -10.53 -17.07
CA PRO A 133 -41.55 -10.19 -15.74
C PRO A 133 -42.14 -8.82 -15.35
N ASP A 134 -42.89 -8.85 -14.26
CA ASP A 134 -43.43 -7.72 -13.51
C ASP A 134 -42.29 -6.75 -13.15
N GLU A 135 -42.29 -5.55 -13.75
CA GLU A 135 -41.43 -4.45 -13.29
C GLU A 135 -42.06 -3.84 -12.03
N GLU A 136 -41.88 -4.52 -10.90
CA GLU A 136 -42.12 -3.93 -9.59
C GLU A 136 -41.02 -2.90 -9.29
N ASP A 137 -41.40 -1.63 -9.42
CA ASP A 137 -41.06 -0.48 -8.57
C ASP A 137 -40.06 -0.78 -7.45
N ASP A 138 -38.85 -0.23 -7.56
CA ASP A 138 -38.04 0.10 -6.39
C ASP A 138 -37.81 1.61 -6.39
N ASP A 139 -38.82 2.31 -5.86
CA ASP A 139 -38.80 3.71 -5.47
C ASP A 139 -37.67 3.92 -4.44
N LEU A 140 -36.49 4.33 -4.88
CA LEU A 140 -35.49 4.96 -4.02
C LEU A 140 -35.63 6.47 -4.10
N ASP A 141 -36.57 6.97 -3.29
CA ASP A 141 -36.63 8.37 -2.86
C ASP A 141 -35.71 8.52 -1.64
N GLU A 142 -34.45 8.91 -1.87
CA GLU A 142 -33.67 9.64 -0.88
C GLU A 142 -33.21 10.95 -1.50
N GLU A 143 -33.99 11.99 -1.18
CA GLU A 143 -33.61 13.39 -1.20
C GLU A 143 -32.20 13.54 -0.57
N ASP A 144 -31.24 14.08 -1.32
CA ASP A 144 -30.09 14.76 -0.73
C ASP A 144 -29.92 16.10 -1.46
N ASP A 145 -30.70 17.06 -0.96
CA ASP A 145 -30.33 18.43 -0.63
C ASP A 145 -29.41 19.21 -1.60
N ASP A 146 -30.04 20.15 -2.32
CA ASP A 146 -29.61 21.54 -2.52
C ASP A 146 -28.09 21.81 -2.61
N LEU A 147 -27.53 21.69 -3.81
CA LEU A 147 -26.19 22.25 -4.14
C LEU A 147 -26.22 23.49 -5.05
N ASP A 148 -27.37 24.14 -5.21
CA ASP A 148 -27.54 25.27 -6.14
C ASP A 148 -27.42 26.68 -5.51
N ASP A 149 -26.87 26.81 -4.29
CA ASP A 149 -26.61 28.13 -3.67
C ASP A 149 -25.17 28.31 -3.16
N LEU A 150 -24.19 27.79 -3.90
CA LEU A 150 -22.81 28.26 -3.77
C LEU A 150 -22.66 29.53 -4.62
N ASP A 151 -22.83 30.69 -3.97
CA ASP A 151 -22.50 32.02 -4.50
C ASP A 151 -21.09 31.99 -5.15
N GLU A 152 -21.02 32.34 -6.44
CA GLU A 152 -19.81 32.36 -7.28
C GLU A 152 -18.76 33.42 -6.87
N ASP A 153 -18.94 34.12 -5.74
CA ASP A 153 -18.17 35.30 -5.36
C ASP A 153 -17.20 35.12 -4.16
N ASP A 154 -16.85 33.89 -3.77
CA ASP A 154 -15.81 33.63 -2.72
C ASP A 154 -14.60 32.80 -3.20
N LEU A 155 -14.31 32.82 -4.51
CA LEU A 155 -13.11 32.17 -5.09
C LEU A 155 -11.88 33.10 -5.17
N ASP A 156 -11.75 34.04 -4.24
CA ASP A 156 -10.51 34.79 -4.02
C ASP A 156 -9.96 34.50 -2.60
N ASP A 157 -9.41 33.29 -2.40
CA ASP A 157 -8.41 33.08 -1.34
C ASP A 157 -7.41 31.97 -1.71
N ASP A 158 -6.14 32.26 -1.47
CA ASP A 158 -4.92 31.52 -1.84
C ASP A 158 -4.88 30.05 -1.35
N GLY A 159 -5.54 29.14 -2.08
CA GLY A 159 -5.46 27.68 -1.89
C GLY A 159 -4.65 26.97 -3.00
N PRO A 160 -3.85 25.93 -2.69
CA PRO A 160 -3.05 25.24 -3.70
C PRO A 160 -3.98 24.57 -4.72
N ARG A 161 -3.67 24.78 -6.01
CA ARG A 161 -4.41 24.21 -7.14
C ARG A 161 -4.59 22.71 -6.96
N LEU A 162 -5.83 22.25 -7.03
CA LEU A 162 -6.18 20.84 -7.26
C LEU A 162 -5.44 20.36 -8.52
N THR A 163 -4.32 19.63 -8.33
CA THR A 163 -3.65 18.91 -9.40
C THR A 163 -4.47 17.67 -9.70
N HIS A 164 -5.40 17.83 -10.63
CA HIS A 164 -6.06 16.73 -11.32
C HIS A 164 -4.99 15.96 -12.10
N GLY A 165 -4.75 14.70 -11.73
CA GLY A 165 -4.07 13.69 -12.56
C GLY A 165 -2.82 14.18 -13.29
N GLY A 166 -1.69 14.19 -12.59
CA GLY A 166 -0.40 14.40 -13.23
C GLY A 166 0.72 14.55 -12.22
N ASP A 167 1.58 13.54 -12.16
CA ASP A 167 3.02 13.67 -11.89
C ASP A 167 3.40 14.44 -10.62
N ILE A 168 3.46 13.70 -9.50
CA ILE A 168 4.38 14.09 -8.43
C ILE A 168 5.32 12.98 -7.95
N ASP A 169 5.14 11.71 -8.35
CA ASP A 169 6.10 10.62 -8.05
C ASP A 169 5.98 9.38 -8.98
N GLY A 170 5.52 9.55 -10.23
CA GLY A 170 5.30 8.44 -11.16
C GLY A 170 6.38 8.35 -12.24
N VAL A 171 7.08 7.22 -12.32
CA VAL A 171 7.93 6.84 -13.47
C VAL A 171 7.15 7.06 -14.78
N ASP A 172 7.73 7.81 -15.72
CA ASP A 172 7.20 7.98 -17.08
C ASP A 172 7.08 6.62 -17.77
N ILE A 173 5.87 6.07 -17.83
CA ILE A 173 5.61 4.73 -18.39
C ILE A 173 5.57 4.73 -19.92
N ASP A 174 5.53 5.91 -20.54
CA ASP A 174 5.37 6.08 -21.98
C ASP A 174 6.70 6.06 -22.77
N ASP A 175 7.85 6.02 -22.09
CA ASP A 175 9.19 6.08 -22.71
C ASP A 175 9.84 4.69 -22.94
N LEU A 176 9.05 3.60 -22.85
CA LEU A 176 9.54 2.21 -22.98
C LEU A 176 9.38 1.57 -24.36
N ASP A 177 9.16 2.34 -25.43
CA ASP A 177 9.25 1.82 -26.79
C ASP A 177 10.12 2.75 -27.67
N GLU A 178 11.42 2.44 -27.76
CA GLU A 178 12.21 2.49 -29.00
C GLU A 178 13.62 1.91 -28.77
N ALA A 179 13.78 0.60 -29.02
CA ALA A 179 15.06 -0.04 -29.35
C ALA A 179 14.86 -1.24 -30.30
#